data_AF-A0A7J8KIH3-F1
#
_entry.id   AF-A0A7J8KIH3-F1
#
_cell.length_a   1.000
_cell.length_b   1.000
_cell.length_c   1.000
_cell.angle_alpha   90.00
_cell.angle_beta   90.00
_cell.angle_gamma   90.00
#
_symmetry.space_group_name_H-M   'P 1'
#
loop_
_entity.id
_entity.type
_entity.pdbx_description
1 polymer ?
#
loop_
_entity_poly.entity_id
_entity_poly.type
_entity_poly.pdbx_seq_one_letter_code
_entity_poly.pdbx_strand_id
1 'polypeptide(L)'
;MLSDAAPGKLRIVHGDVLTFKIEKAFPESLKRQWEDDPPNVHIIGNLPFSVSTPLIIKWLENVSHRDGPFAYGRTQMTLTFQKEVAERLTASTGSKQRSRLSVMAQYLCSVEQVFTIPGRAFVPKPEVDVGVVHFTPLTQPRITQPFELVEKVVQNVFQFRRKFCHRGLSMLFPETRRPESTGKLLELADVDPTLRPRQLSVSHFKSLCDAYRQMCDEDPRLFAYNFREELKKSKSKFQEEDDTERYRL
;
A
#
# COMPACT_ATOMS: atom_id res chain seq x y z
N MET A 1 13.04 -36.00 -8.81
CA MET A 1 12.73 -34.59 -8.47
C MET A 1 11.99 -34.54 -7.14
N LEU A 2 11.93 -33.40 -6.45
CA LEU A 2 11.20 -33.24 -5.17
C LEU A 2 9.73 -33.70 -5.26
N SER A 3 9.10 -33.58 -6.42
CA SER A 3 7.75 -34.09 -6.72
C SER A 3 7.61 -35.60 -6.51
N ASP A 4 8.65 -36.37 -6.84
CA ASP A 4 8.62 -37.83 -6.81
C ASP A 4 8.70 -38.35 -5.36
N ALA A 5 9.23 -37.51 -4.46
CA ALA A 5 9.28 -37.77 -3.03
C ALA A 5 7.97 -37.46 -2.30
N ALA A 6 6.99 -36.82 -2.95
CA ALA A 6 5.69 -36.48 -2.35
C ALA A 6 4.50 -36.65 -3.32
N PRO A 7 4.20 -37.89 -3.77
CA PRO A 7 3.16 -38.15 -4.77
C PRO A 7 1.80 -37.60 -4.37
N GLY A 8 1.16 -36.87 -5.28
CA GLY A 8 -0.19 -36.28 -5.08
C GLY A 8 -0.26 -35.11 -4.09
N LYS A 9 0.85 -34.75 -3.42
CA LYS A 9 0.89 -33.68 -2.40
C LYS A 9 1.64 -32.43 -2.84
N LEU A 10 2.61 -32.57 -3.75
CA LEU A 10 3.44 -31.46 -4.23
C LEU A 10 3.25 -31.23 -5.72
N ARG A 11 2.90 -29.99 -6.09
CA ARG A 11 2.93 -29.50 -7.47
C ARG A 11 3.99 -28.42 -7.59
N ILE A 12 4.97 -28.64 -8.46
CA ILE A 12 6.06 -27.69 -8.72
C ILE A 12 5.73 -26.94 -10.01
N VAL A 13 5.81 -25.62 -9.97
CA VAL A 13 5.67 -24.76 -11.14
C VAL A 13 6.94 -23.92 -11.26
N HIS A 14 7.56 -23.96 -12.44
CA HIS A 14 8.65 -23.06 -12.78
C HIS A 14 8.08 -21.79 -13.41
N GLY A 15 8.15 -20.67 -12.69
CA GLY A 15 7.60 -19.39 -13.14
C GLY A 15 7.87 -18.26 -12.15
N ASP A 16 7.37 -17.06 -12.46
CA ASP A 16 7.51 -15.87 -11.63
C ASP A 16 6.23 -15.65 -10.81
N VAL A 17 6.37 -15.60 -9.47
CA VAL A 17 5.25 -15.37 -8.53
C VAL A 17 4.56 -14.02 -8.75
N LEU A 18 5.25 -13.02 -9.31
CA LEU A 18 4.67 -11.71 -9.62
C LEU A 18 3.67 -11.76 -10.76
N THR A 19 3.74 -12.78 -11.62
CA THR A 19 2.85 -12.92 -12.79
C THR A 19 2.01 -14.20 -12.76
N PHE A 20 2.38 -15.16 -11.92
CA PHE A 20 1.67 -16.42 -11.78
C PHE A 20 0.25 -16.23 -11.24
N LYS A 21 -0.71 -16.89 -11.91
CA LYS A 21 -2.14 -16.80 -11.65
C LYS A 21 -2.62 -18.02 -10.88
N ILE A 22 -3.01 -17.83 -9.61
CA ILE A 22 -3.45 -18.92 -8.72
C ILE A 22 -4.96 -19.11 -8.64
N GLU A 23 -5.74 -18.29 -9.34
CA GLU A 23 -7.22 -18.26 -9.33
C GLU A 23 -7.83 -19.62 -9.70
N LYS A 24 -7.10 -20.43 -10.47
CA LYS A 24 -7.50 -21.77 -10.91
C LYS A 24 -6.56 -22.87 -10.42
N ALA A 25 -5.68 -22.55 -9.47
CA ALA A 25 -4.69 -23.49 -8.96
C ALA A 25 -5.32 -24.60 -8.10
N PHE A 26 -6.45 -24.34 -7.45
CA PHE A 26 -7.13 -25.24 -6.52
C PHE A 26 -8.60 -25.46 -6.91
N PRO A 27 -9.24 -26.55 -6.43
CA PRO A 27 -10.65 -26.82 -6.70
C PRO A 27 -11.58 -25.71 -6.21
N GLU A 28 -12.66 -25.44 -6.94
CA GLU A 28 -13.66 -24.42 -6.55
C GLU A 28 -14.36 -24.74 -5.23
N SER A 29 -14.38 -26.01 -4.81
CA SER A 29 -14.94 -26.43 -3.52
C SER A 29 -14.22 -25.84 -2.30
N LEU A 30 -13.02 -25.26 -2.48
CA LEU A 30 -12.31 -24.55 -1.42
C LEU A 30 -12.69 -23.07 -1.32
N LYS A 31 -13.43 -22.52 -2.29
CA LYS A 31 -13.90 -21.14 -2.25
C LYS A 31 -14.89 -20.95 -1.10
N ARG A 32 -14.79 -19.81 -0.42
CA ARG A 32 -15.71 -19.35 0.63
C ARG A 32 -16.25 -17.98 0.26
N GLN A 33 -17.43 -17.64 0.78
CA GLN A 33 -17.91 -16.26 0.69
C GLN A 33 -16.96 -15.34 1.47
N TRP A 34 -16.94 -14.05 1.13
CA TRP A 34 -16.02 -13.12 1.79
C TRP A 34 -16.31 -12.99 3.29
N GLU A 35 -17.57 -13.09 3.65
CA GLU A 35 -18.11 -12.92 4.99
C GLU A 35 -17.94 -14.18 5.87
N ASP A 36 -17.71 -15.34 5.25
CA ASP A 36 -17.43 -16.60 5.96
C ASP A 36 -16.03 -16.59 6.61
N ASP A 37 -15.74 -17.64 7.38
CA ASP A 37 -14.37 -17.96 7.81
C ASP A 37 -13.41 -18.10 6.62
N PRO A 38 -12.11 -17.84 6.81
CA PRO A 38 -11.11 -17.98 5.76
C PRO A 38 -11.16 -19.37 5.08
N PRO A 39 -10.93 -19.44 3.77
CA PRO A 39 -10.89 -20.72 3.06
C PRO A 39 -9.72 -21.58 3.56
N ASN A 40 -9.79 -22.89 3.27
CA ASN A 40 -8.67 -23.82 3.47
C ASN A 40 -7.58 -23.62 2.39
N VAL A 41 -7.13 -22.37 2.24
CA VAL A 41 -6.08 -21.92 1.33
C VAL A 41 -5.19 -20.96 2.11
N HIS A 42 -3.89 -21.22 2.12
CA HIS A 42 -2.90 -20.41 2.85
C HIS A 42 -1.70 -20.16 1.94
N ILE A 43 -1.34 -18.89 1.77
CA ILE A 43 -0.14 -18.47 1.04
C ILE A 43 1.01 -18.36 2.04
N ILE A 44 2.06 -19.15 1.81
CA ILE A 44 3.26 -19.14 2.66
C ILE A 44 4.46 -18.82 1.77
N GLY A 45 5.33 -17.92 2.21
CA GLY A 45 6.46 -17.49 1.40
C GLY A 45 7.63 -16.99 2.22
N ASN A 46 8.80 -17.59 1.98
CA ASN A 46 10.08 -17.02 2.36
C ASN A 46 10.77 -16.47 1.10
N LEU A 47 10.48 -15.21 0.76
CA LEU A 47 10.83 -14.63 -0.53
C LEU A 47 12.05 -13.70 -0.42
N PRO A 48 12.82 -13.52 -1.51
CA PRO A 48 13.80 -12.45 -1.59
C PRO A 48 13.17 -11.10 -1.26
N PHE A 49 13.88 -10.25 -0.52
CA PHE A 49 13.31 -8.99 -0.04
C PHE A 49 12.86 -8.06 -1.16
N SER A 50 13.58 -8.05 -2.29
CA SER A 50 13.21 -7.31 -3.51
C SER A 50 11.89 -7.75 -4.14
N VAL A 51 11.46 -8.99 -3.89
CA VAL A 51 10.21 -9.57 -4.41
C VAL A 51 9.08 -9.44 -3.39
N SER A 52 9.36 -9.66 -2.10
CA SER A 52 8.34 -9.67 -1.04
C SER A 52 7.53 -8.37 -0.96
N THR A 53 8.21 -7.21 -1.07
CA THR A 53 7.58 -5.88 -0.92
C THR A 53 6.64 -5.53 -2.09
N PRO A 54 7.03 -5.63 -3.37
CA PRO A 54 6.09 -5.41 -4.47
C PRO A 54 4.98 -6.46 -4.49
N LEU A 55 5.26 -7.71 -4.12
CA LEU A 55 4.26 -8.76 -4.10
C LEU A 55 3.17 -8.53 -3.05
N ILE A 56 3.52 -8.10 -1.82
CA ILE A 56 2.50 -7.79 -0.82
C ILE A 56 1.65 -6.59 -1.23
N ILE A 57 2.21 -5.57 -1.91
CA ILE A 57 1.43 -4.44 -2.42
C ILE A 57 0.41 -4.94 -3.46
N LYS A 58 0.86 -5.76 -4.41
CA LYS A 58 -0.03 -6.40 -5.40
C LYS A 58 -1.12 -7.23 -4.74
N TRP A 59 -0.78 -8.03 -3.72
CA TRP A 59 -1.78 -8.82 -3.01
C TRP A 59 -2.74 -7.96 -2.19
N LEU A 60 -2.32 -6.83 -1.63
CA LEU A 60 -3.25 -5.89 -0.98
C LEU A 60 -4.23 -5.29 -1.99
N GLU A 61 -3.77 -4.96 -3.21
CA GLU A 61 -4.66 -4.57 -4.30
C GLU A 61 -5.64 -5.70 -4.65
N ASN A 62 -5.16 -6.95 -4.74
CA ASN A 62 -6.03 -8.10 -4.97
C ASN A 62 -7.02 -8.36 -3.83
N VAL A 63 -6.65 -8.09 -2.57
CA VAL A 63 -7.59 -8.11 -1.42
C VAL A 63 -8.70 -7.07 -1.62
N SER A 64 -8.33 -5.85 -2.03
CA SER A 64 -9.28 -4.77 -2.31
C SER A 64 -10.27 -5.15 -3.41
N HIS A 65 -9.79 -5.77 -4.49
CA HIS A 65 -10.60 -6.22 -5.62
C HIS A 65 -11.28 -7.58 -5.40
N ARG A 66 -10.92 -8.30 -4.32
CA ARG A 66 -11.35 -9.67 -4.01
C ARG A 66 -11.06 -10.64 -5.17
N ASP A 67 -9.93 -10.46 -5.85
CA ASP A 67 -9.51 -11.26 -7.01
C ASP A 67 -8.17 -11.97 -6.74
N GLY A 68 -7.59 -12.59 -7.77
CA GLY A 68 -6.32 -13.30 -7.63
C GLY A 68 -6.39 -14.43 -6.58
N PRO A 69 -5.45 -14.48 -5.62
CA PRO A 69 -5.52 -15.43 -4.50
C PRO A 69 -6.78 -15.33 -3.63
N PHE A 70 -7.44 -14.18 -3.66
CA PHE A 70 -8.59 -13.85 -2.82
C PHE A 70 -9.92 -14.16 -3.50
N ALA A 71 -9.90 -14.67 -4.74
CA ALA A 71 -11.06 -15.28 -5.38
C ALA A 71 -11.55 -16.56 -4.67
N TYR A 72 -10.76 -17.10 -3.73
CA TYR A 72 -11.17 -18.18 -2.82
C TYR A 72 -11.82 -17.69 -1.53
N GLY A 73 -11.91 -16.38 -1.30
CA GLY A 73 -12.31 -15.76 -0.04
C GLY A 73 -11.13 -15.09 0.66
N ARG A 74 -11.22 -14.94 1.97
CA ARG A 74 -10.21 -14.24 2.80
C ARG A 74 -8.95 -15.08 3.06
N THR A 75 -8.35 -15.62 1.99
CA THR A 75 -7.12 -16.42 1.97
C THR A 75 -6.04 -15.78 2.84
N GLN A 76 -5.50 -16.55 3.78
CA GLN A 76 -4.50 -16.06 4.73
C GLN A 76 -3.10 -16.07 4.12
N MET A 77 -2.23 -15.20 4.63
CA MET A 77 -0.83 -15.11 4.19
C MET A 77 0.11 -15.16 5.39
N THR A 78 1.18 -15.95 5.30
CA THR A 78 2.30 -15.92 6.25
C THR A 78 3.60 -15.74 5.46
N LEU A 79 4.19 -14.56 5.57
CA LEU A 79 5.28 -14.11 4.71
C LEU A 79 6.47 -13.62 5.54
N THR A 80 7.66 -13.78 4.98
CA THR A 80 8.88 -13.18 5.54
C THR A 80 9.22 -11.85 4.88
N PHE A 81 9.74 -10.92 5.68
CA PHE A 81 10.25 -9.63 5.22
C PHE A 81 11.52 -9.28 5.98
N GLN A 82 12.29 -8.31 5.48
CA GLN A 82 13.29 -7.64 6.32
C GLN A 82 12.62 -7.13 7.59
N LYS A 83 13.31 -7.24 8.73
CA LYS A 83 12.76 -6.84 10.03
C LYS A 83 12.14 -5.43 10.02
N GLU A 84 12.79 -4.45 9.40
CA GLU A 84 12.24 -3.09 9.32
C GLU A 84 10.92 -3.02 8.52
N VAL A 85 10.79 -3.81 7.45
CA VAL A 85 9.56 -3.87 6.65
C VAL A 85 8.44 -4.55 7.46
N ALA A 86 8.74 -5.61 8.20
CA ALA A 86 7.80 -6.25 9.12
C ALA A 86 7.32 -5.27 10.21
N GLU A 87 8.24 -4.54 10.84
CA GLU A 87 7.91 -3.50 11.82
C GLU A 87 7.05 -2.37 11.22
N ARG A 88 7.30 -1.99 9.96
CA ARG A 88 6.48 -1.01 9.25
C ARG A 88 5.08 -1.54 8.98
N LEU A 89 4.91 -2.80 8.57
CA LEU A 89 3.61 -3.41 8.31
C LEU A 89 2.71 -3.41 9.56
N THR A 90 3.29 -3.67 10.73
CA THR A 90 2.58 -3.79 12.01
C THR A 90 2.55 -2.49 12.83
N ALA A 91 3.22 -1.43 12.37
CA ALA A 91 3.33 -0.18 13.12
C ALA A 91 1.97 0.50 13.38
N SER A 92 1.64 0.70 14.65
CA SER A 92 0.47 1.43 15.11
C SER A 92 0.60 2.96 14.94
N THR A 93 -0.51 3.67 15.10
CA THR A 93 -0.56 5.15 15.13
C THR A 93 0.42 5.70 16.17
N GLY A 94 1.19 6.73 15.79
CA GLY A 94 2.23 7.35 16.61
C GLY A 94 3.60 6.69 16.52
N SER A 95 3.69 5.42 16.10
CA SER A 95 4.96 4.70 16.00
C SER A 95 5.94 5.37 15.02
N LYS A 96 7.23 5.36 15.35
CA LYS A 96 8.30 5.87 14.47
C LYS A 96 8.33 5.13 13.13
N GLN A 97 7.98 3.85 13.13
CA GLN A 97 7.95 2.95 11.97
C GLN A 97 6.67 3.09 11.13
N ARG A 98 5.67 3.86 11.60
CA ARG A 98 4.46 4.06 10.81
C ARG A 98 4.78 4.68 9.46
N SER A 99 4.21 4.11 8.41
CA SER A 99 4.53 4.39 7.02
C SER A 99 3.31 4.17 6.13
N ARG A 100 3.46 4.44 4.82
CA ARG A 100 2.46 4.07 3.81
C ARG A 100 2.07 2.61 3.93
N LEU A 101 3.05 1.72 4.07
CA LEU A 101 2.83 0.28 4.11
C LEU A 101 1.99 -0.15 5.32
N SER A 102 2.15 0.54 6.47
CA SER A 102 1.33 0.32 7.66
C SER A 102 -0.15 0.54 7.35
N VAL A 103 -0.48 1.68 6.75
CA VAL A 103 -1.87 2.04 6.46
C VAL A 103 -2.45 1.13 5.40
N MET A 104 -1.73 0.91 4.29
CA MET A 104 -2.18 0.07 3.17
C MET A 104 -2.48 -1.36 3.60
N ALA A 105 -1.65 -1.95 4.47
CA ALA A 105 -1.90 -3.30 4.97
C ALA A 105 -3.03 -3.33 6.00
N GLN A 106 -3.02 -2.40 6.96
CA GLN A 106 -3.93 -2.42 8.11
C GLN A 106 -5.37 -2.00 7.74
N TYR A 107 -5.62 -1.31 6.62
CA TYR A 107 -7.00 -1.01 6.24
C TYR A 107 -7.72 -2.20 5.59
N LEU A 108 -6.96 -3.15 5.04
CA LEU A 108 -7.48 -4.33 4.35
C LEU A 108 -7.36 -5.61 5.18
N CYS A 109 -6.36 -5.69 6.07
CA CYS A 109 -6.03 -6.91 6.80
C CYS A 109 -5.86 -6.66 8.30
N SER A 110 -6.11 -7.69 9.11
CA SER A 110 -5.39 -7.85 10.39
C SER A 110 -3.95 -8.26 10.08
N VAL A 111 -2.98 -7.59 10.70
CA VAL A 111 -1.55 -7.75 10.40
C VAL A 111 -0.78 -7.93 11.69
N GLU A 112 -0.12 -9.07 11.83
CA GLU A 112 0.54 -9.47 13.07
C GLU A 112 1.97 -9.94 12.78
N GLN A 113 2.93 -9.47 13.56
CA GLN A 113 4.29 -9.99 13.51
C GLN A 113 4.36 -11.17 14.47
N VAL A 114 4.50 -12.37 13.91
CA VAL A 114 4.44 -13.63 14.67
C VAL A 114 5.73 -13.81 15.47
N PHE A 115 6.89 -13.66 14.81
CA PHE A 115 8.20 -13.73 15.43
C PHE A 115 9.28 -13.13 14.51
N THR A 116 10.52 -13.06 15.01
CA THR A 116 11.70 -12.62 14.25
C THR A 116 12.72 -13.76 14.18
N ILE A 117 13.25 -14.02 13.00
CA ILE A 117 14.32 -14.98 12.74
C ILE A 117 15.65 -14.23 12.66
N PRO A 118 16.65 -14.61 13.46
CA PRO A 118 17.99 -14.03 13.35
C PRO A 118 18.59 -14.24 11.96
N GLY A 119 19.19 -13.22 11.36
CA GLY A 119 19.79 -13.31 10.01
C GLY A 119 20.83 -14.44 9.90
N ARG A 120 21.54 -14.75 10.99
CA ARG A 120 22.49 -15.88 11.06
C ARG A 120 21.91 -17.26 10.77
N ALA A 121 20.57 -17.42 10.77
CA ALA A 121 19.90 -18.68 10.46
C ALA A 121 19.73 -18.93 8.95
N PHE A 122 20.04 -17.95 8.10
CA PHE A 122 19.91 -18.05 6.65
C PHE A 122 21.25 -18.31 5.96
N VAL A 123 21.19 -18.94 4.78
CA VAL A 123 22.34 -19.18 3.91
C VAL A 123 21.98 -18.73 2.48
N PRO A 124 22.68 -17.74 1.91
CA PRO A 124 23.69 -16.89 2.55
C PRO A 124 23.08 -16.01 3.66
N LYS A 125 23.90 -15.61 4.64
CA LYS A 125 23.47 -14.76 5.76
C LYS A 125 23.13 -13.35 5.25
N PRO A 126 21.89 -12.84 5.43
CA PRO A 126 21.55 -11.44 5.17
C PRO A 126 22.17 -10.51 6.23
N GLU A 127 22.28 -9.23 5.87
CA GLU A 127 22.75 -8.17 6.76
C GLU A 127 21.75 -7.82 7.87
N VAL A 128 20.49 -8.19 7.69
CA VAL A 128 19.38 -7.85 8.59
C VAL A 128 18.64 -9.10 9.03
N ASP A 129 18.01 -9.02 10.20
CA ASP A 129 17.07 -10.04 10.66
C ASP A 129 15.79 -10.06 9.81
N VAL A 130 15.05 -11.16 9.92
CA VAL A 130 13.86 -11.44 9.12
C VAL A 130 12.63 -11.50 10.02
N GLY A 131 11.62 -10.67 9.75
CA GLY A 131 10.34 -10.72 10.43
C GLY A 131 9.37 -11.67 9.72
N VAL A 132 8.65 -12.48 10.47
CA VAL A 132 7.54 -13.30 9.98
C VAL A 132 6.24 -12.57 10.27
N VAL A 133 5.46 -12.27 9.24
CA VAL A 133 4.22 -11.50 9.33
C VAL A 133 3.06 -12.33 8.82
N HIS A 134 2.00 -12.40 9.62
CA HIS A 134 0.75 -13.02 9.27
C HIS A 134 -0.29 -11.96 8.89
N PHE A 135 -1.05 -12.24 7.84
CA PHE A 135 -2.12 -11.38 7.34
C PHE A 135 -3.40 -12.18 7.22
N THR A 136 -4.48 -11.64 7.74
CA THR A 136 -5.84 -12.13 7.50
C THR A 136 -6.66 -10.98 6.93
N PRO A 137 -7.14 -11.07 5.66
CA PRO A 137 -8.06 -10.08 5.11
C PRO A 137 -9.28 -9.86 6.01
N LEU A 138 -9.69 -8.60 6.13
CA LEU A 138 -10.84 -8.20 6.94
C LEU A 138 -12.14 -8.50 6.20
N THR A 139 -13.17 -8.90 6.95
CA THR A 139 -14.54 -9.01 6.41
C THR A 139 -15.03 -7.67 5.87
N GLN A 140 -14.84 -6.60 6.64
CA GLN A 140 -15.08 -5.23 6.20
C GLN A 140 -13.77 -4.44 6.24
N PRO A 141 -13.32 -3.88 5.10
CA PRO A 141 -12.13 -3.03 5.10
C PRO A 141 -12.42 -1.74 5.87
N ARG A 142 -11.39 -1.19 6.52
CA ARG A 142 -11.51 0.03 7.33
C ARG A 142 -11.69 1.30 6.47
N ILE A 143 -11.40 1.21 5.18
CA ILE A 143 -11.63 2.26 4.17
C ILE A 143 -12.31 1.59 2.98
N THR A 144 -13.41 2.16 2.50
CA THR A 144 -14.24 1.60 1.43
C THR A 144 -14.16 2.48 0.19
N GLN A 145 -12.94 2.68 -0.32
CA GLN A 145 -12.64 3.46 -1.52
C GLN A 145 -11.74 2.65 -2.46
N PRO A 146 -11.68 2.98 -3.77
CA PRO A 146 -10.79 2.30 -4.70
C PRO A 146 -9.33 2.28 -4.23
N PHE A 147 -8.61 1.19 -4.48
CA PHE A 147 -7.26 0.97 -3.95
C PHE A 147 -6.31 2.10 -4.34
N GLU A 148 -6.38 2.55 -5.58
CA GLU A 148 -5.55 3.59 -6.17
C GLU A 148 -5.82 4.96 -5.55
N LEU A 149 -7.07 5.22 -5.15
CA LEU A 149 -7.44 6.45 -4.43
C LEU A 149 -6.81 6.45 -3.04
N VAL A 150 -6.97 5.35 -2.30
CA VAL A 150 -6.36 5.21 -0.97
C VAL A 150 -4.84 5.31 -1.07
N GLU A 151 -4.22 4.61 -2.02
CA GLU A 151 -2.78 4.67 -2.24
C GLU A 151 -2.31 6.09 -2.55
N LYS A 152 -3.01 6.80 -3.44
CA LYS A 152 -2.67 8.18 -3.82
C LYS A 152 -2.70 9.12 -2.61
N VAL A 153 -3.75 9.06 -1.80
CA VAL A 153 -3.88 9.90 -0.59
C VAL A 153 -2.78 9.55 0.42
N VAL A 154 -2.61 8.26 0.75
CA VAL A 154 -1.62 7.79 1.74
C VAL A 154 -0.20 8.12 1.29
N GLN A 155 0.13 7.92 0.01
CA GLN A 155 1.45 8.24 -0.54
C GLN A 155 1.77 9.74 -0.41
N ASN A 156 0.83 10.61 -0.76
CA ASN A 156 1.01 12.06 -0.67
C ASN A 156 1.21 12.52 0.78
N VAL A 157 0.50 11.93 1.73
CA VAL A 157 0.68 12.21 3.16
C VAL A 157 2.08 11.81 3.64
N PHE A 158 2.54 10.60 3.31
CA PHE A 158 3.81 10.08 3.83
C PHE A 158 5.07 10.58 3.12
N GLN A 159 4.96 11.32 2.01
CA GLN A 159 6.13 11.84 1.30
C GLN A 159 6.94 12.84 2.15
N PHE A 160 6.28 13.60 3.05
CA PHE A 160 6.92 14.58 3.93
C PHE A 160 6.80 14.19 5.41
N ARG A 161 7.41 13.07 5.81
CA ARG A 161 7.32 12.49 7.17
C ARG A 161 7.62 13.44 8.33
N ARG A 162 8.43 14.48 8.10
CA ARG A 162 8.85 15.47 9.11
C ARG A 162 8.04 16.77 9.08
N LYS A 163 7.08 16.92 8.17
CA LYS A 163 6.18 18.08 8.09
C LYS A 163 4.78 17.68 8.56
N PHE A 164 3.91 18.66 8.75
CA PHE A 164 2.50 18.43 9.02
C PHE A 164 1.80 17.81 7.80
N CYS A 165 0.74 17.05 8.03
CA CYS A 165 0.02 16.30 6.99
C CYS A 165 -0.56 17.21 5.92
N HIS A 166 -0.95 18.45 6.28
CA HIS A 166 -1.33 19.51 5.35
C HIS A 166 -0.35 19.64 4.17
N ARG A 167 0.97 19.61 4.44
CA ARG A 167 1.98 19.74 3.37
C ARG A 167 1.91 18.57 2.39
N GLY A 168 1.68 17.36 2.88
CA GLY A 168 1.51 16.18 2.04
C GLY A 168 0.22 16.22 1.23
N LEU A 169 -0.90 16.47 1.90
CA LEU A 169 -2.24 16.56 1.32
C LEU A 169 -2.34 17.65 0.25
N SER A 170 -1.66 18.78 0.44
CA SER A 170 -1.67 19.86 -0.54
C SER A 170 -1.12 19.47 -1.91
N MET A 171 -0.31 18.41 -2.00
CA MET A 171 0.19 17.90 -3.29
C MET A 171 -0.86 17.10 -4.07
N LEU A 172 -2.05 16.88 -3.52
CA LEU A 172 -3.21 16.34 -4.25
C LEU A 172 -3.89 17.38 -5.14
N PHE A 173 -3.55 18.66 -4.99
CA PHE A 173 -4.23 19.78 -5.66
C PHE A 173 -3.28 20.62 -6.52
N PRO A 174 -3.76 21.10 -7.69
CA PRO A 174 -3.04 22.08 -8.52
C PRO A 174 -2.67 23.33 -7.74
N GLU A 175 -1.55 23.95 -8.07
CA GLU A 175 -1.02 25.12 -7.38
C GLU A 175 -2.04 26.25 -7.25
N THR A 176 -2.81 26.49 -8.32
CA THR A 176 -3.79 27.59 -8.42
C THR A 176 -4.90 27.55 -7.38
N ARG A 177 -5.25 26.37 -6.87
CA ARG A 177 -6.34 26.16 -5.89
C ARG A 177 -5.89 25.41 -4.64
N ARG A 178 -4.58 25.22 -4.49
CA ARG A 178 -3.97 24.38 -3.47
C ARG A 178 -4.38 24.79 -2.05
N PRO A 179 -4.29 26.07 -1.63
CA PRO A 179 -4.63 26.45 -0.26
C PRO A 179 -6.10 26.17 0.08
N GLU A 180 -7.01 26.63 -0.78
CA GLU A 180 -8.46 26.47 -0.61
C GLU A 180 -8.87 24.98 -0.61
N SER A 181 -8.41 24.22 -1.61
CA SER A 181 -8.78 22.80 -1.74
C SER A 181 -8.22 21.94 -0.59
N THR A 182 -7.02 22.26 -0.10
CA THR A 182 -6.43 21.54 1.05
C THR A 182 -7.19 21.86 2.33
N GLY A 183 -7.57 23.12 2.54
CA GLY A 183 -8.42 23.55 3.65
C GLY A 183 -9.77 22.82 3.63
N LYS A 184 -10.48 22.87 2.49
CA LYS A 184 -11.76 22.18 2.28
C LYS A 184 -11.63 20.67 2.55
N LEU A 185 -10.57 20.01 2.06
CA LEU A 185 -10.35 18.58 2.31
C LEU A 185 -10.22 18.26 3.81
N LEU A 186 -9.43 19.04 4.54
CA LEU A 186 -9.18 18.81 5.96
C LEU A 186 -10.41 19.11 6.81
N GLU A 187 -11.18 20.15 6.45
CA GLU A 187 -12.44 20.49 7.09
C GLU A 187 -13.49 19.40 6.89
N LEU A 188 -13.71 18.96 5.64
CA LEU A 188 -14.63 17.86 5.33
C LEU A 188 -14.25 16.55 6.00
N ALA A 189 -12.94 16.30 6.17
CA ALA A 189 -12.43 15.10 6.82
C ALA A 189 -12.40 15.18 8.35
N ASP A 190 -12.62 16.36 8.93
CA ASP A 190 -12.42 16.67 10.36
C ASP A 190 -11.04 16.19 10.86
N VAL A 191 -9.98 16.61 10.16
CA VAL A 191 -8.59 16.25 10.50
C VAL A 191 -7.77 17.49 10.81
N ASP A 192 -7.10 17.49 11.97
CA ASP A 192 -6.20 18.56 12.35
C ASP A 192 -5.02 18.68 11.35
N PRO A 193 -4.88 19.84 10.66
CA PRO A 193 -3.83 20.08 9.66
C PRO A 193 -2.41 19.87 10.20
N THR A 194 -2.21 20.03 11.51
CA THR A 194 -0.91 20.03 12.19
C THR A 194 -0.45 18.64 12.60
N LEU A 195 -1.30 17.61 12.48
CA LEU A 195 -0.89 16.24 12.71
C LEU A 195 0.22 15.84 11.74
N ARG A 196 1.26 15.18 12.25
CA ARG A 196 2.29 14.58 11.40
C ARG A 196 1.76 13.28 10.78
N PRO A 197 2.26 12.83 9.62
CA PRO A 197 1.81 11.61 8.95
C PRO A 197 1.70 10.37 9.86
N ARG A 198 2.64 10.20 10.79
CA ARG A 198 2.64 9.06 11.73
C ARG A 198 1.56 9.15 12.81
N GLN A 199 0.97 10.31 13.04
CA GLN A 199 -0.12 10.50 14.02
C GLN A 199 -1.50 10.24 13.39
N LEU A 200 -1.58 10.09 12.06
CA LEU A 200 -2.84 9.78 11.40
C LEU A 200 -3.20 8.30 11.56
N SER A 201 -4.37 8.05 12.14
CA SER A 201 -4.99 6.73 12.27
C SER A 201 -5.57 6.27 10.93
N VAL A 202 -5.98 5.00 10.85
CA VAL A 202 -6.71 4.50 9.68
C VAL A 202 -8.07 5.20 9.53
N SER A 203 -8.72 5.61 10.63
CA SER A 203 -9.96 6.39 10.57
C SER A 203 -9.75 7.78 9.97
N HIS A 204 -8.66 8.49 10.29
CA HIS A 204 -8.34 9.75 9.62
C HIS A 204 -8.13 9.54 8.12
N PHE A 205 -7.44 8.47 7.72
CA PHE A 205 -7.30 8.14 6.30
C PHE A 205 -8.63 7.79 5.64
N LYS A 206 -9.56 7.13 6.34
CA LYS A 206 -10.92 6.91 5.85
C LYS A 206 -11.59 8.25 5.52
N SER A 207 -11.66 9.17 6.48
CA SER A 207 -12.29 10.49 6.29
C SER A 207 -11.63 11.29 5.16
N LEU A 208 -10.29 11.28 5.09
CA LEU A 208 -9.55 11.94 4.01
C LEU A 208 -9.83 11.34 2.63
N CYS A 209 -9.93 10.00 2.53
CA CYS A 209 -10.24 9.34 1.26
C CYS A 209 -11.68 9.60 0.83
N ASP A 210 -12.63 9.57 1.77
CA ASP A 210 -14.05 9.85 1.49
C ASP A 210 -14.24 11.30 1.02
N ALA A 211 -13.65 12.27 1.72
CA ALA A 211 -13.69 13.68 1.33
C ALA A 211 -12.98 13.92 -0.01
N TYR A 212 -11.81 13.32 -0.23
CA TYR A 212 -11.10 13.44 -1.51
C TYR A 212 -11.88 12.80 -2.65
N ARG A 213 -12.56 11.68 -2.42
CA ARG A 213 -13.43 11.04 -3.41
C ARG A 213 -14.54 11.98 -3.86
N GLN A 214 -15.24 12.61 -2.92
CA GLN A 214 -16.28 13.60 -3.23
C GLN A 214 -15.72 14.73 -4.10
N MET A 215 -14.53 15.25 -3.77
CA MET A 215 -13.89 16.30 -4.56
C MET A 215 -13.48 15.82 -5.97
N CYS A 216 -13.12 14.55 -6.13
CA CYS A 216 -12.84 13.95 -7.44
C CYS A 216 -14.13 13.74 -8.26
N ASP A 217 -15.26 13.43 -7.62
CA ASP A 217 -16.54 13.33 -8.32
C ASP A 217 -17.01 14.71 -8.81
N GLU A 218 -16.71 15.80 -8.08
CA GLU A 218 -16.94 17.19 -8.51
C GLU A 218 -15.99 17.64 -9.63
N ASP A 219 -14.72 17.21 -9.60
CA ASP A 219 -13.71 17.51 -10.64
C ASP A 219 -12.90 16.26 -11.01
N PRO A 220 -13.31 15.52 -12.05
CA PRO A 220 -12.66 14.27 -12.47
C PRO A 220 -11.16 14.40 -12.80
N ARG A 221 -10.70 15.60 -13.17
CA ARG A 221 -9.28 15.86 -13.47
C ARG A 221 -8.40 15.74 -12.23
N LEU A 222 -8.97 15.89 -11.04
CA LEU A 222 -8.25 15.88 -9.78
C LEU A 222 -7.60 14.50 -9.50
N PHE A 223 -8.26 13.41 -9.88
CA PHE A 223 -7.69 12.08 -9.69
C PHE A 223 -6.50 11.82 -10.63
N ALA A 224 -6.51 12.37 -11.84
CA ALA A 224 -5.38 12.27 -12.77
C ALA A 224 -4.24 13.27 -12.45
N TYR A 225 -4.51 14.31 -11.65
CA TYR A 225 -3.52 15.33 -11.34
C TYR A 225 -2.27 14.76 -10.63
N ASN A 226 -1.10 15.19 -11.09
CA ASN A 226 0.20 14.84 -10.56
C ASN A 226 1.08 16.11 -10.43
N PHE A 227 1.34 16.51 -9.18
CA PHE A 227 2.11 17.73 -8.88
C PHE A 227 3.54 17.72 -9.46
N ARG A 228 4.14 16.53 -9.70
CA ARG A 228 5.49 16.45 -10.27
C ARG A 228 5.52 16.92 -11.73
N GLU A 229 4.44 16.66 -12.47
CA GLU A 229 4.32 17.13 -13.86
C GLU A 229 4.10 18.65 -13.90
N GLU A 230 3.34 19.21 -12.95
CA GLU A 230 3.21 20.67 -12.77
C GLU A 230 4.57 21.33 -12.48
N LEU A 231 5.34 20.76 -11.56
CA LEU A 231 6.68 21.26 -11.22
C LEU A 231 7.67 21.22 -12.39
N LYS A 232 7.62 20.19 -13.23
CA LYS A 232 8.46 20.10 -14.44
C LYS A 232 8.14 21.21 -15.43
N LYS A 233 6.85 21.45 -15.69
CA LYS A 233 6.40 22.51 -16.61
C LYS A 233 6.80 23.90 -16.13
N SER A 234 6.65 24.16 -14.83
CA SER A 234 7.09 25.43 -14.21
C SER A 234 8.59 25.66 -14.43
N LYS A 235 9.43 24.65 -14.15
CA LYS A 235 10.88 24.75 -14.38
C LYS A 235 11.27 24.99 -15.84
N SER A 236 10.62 24.30 -16.78
CA SER A 236 10.86 24.49 -18.22
C SER A 236 10.56 25.92 -18.65
N LYS A 237 9.43 26.47 -18.16
CA LYS A 237 9.02 27.85 -18.47
C LYS A 237 10.00 28.89 -17.92
N PHE A 238 10.47 28.71 -16.69
CA PHE A 238 11.51 29.59 -16.12
C PHE A 238 12.84 29.52 -16.89
N GLN A 239 13.20 28.35 -17.41
CA GLN A 239 14.42 28.18 -18.19
C GLN A 239 14.30 28.83 -19.58
N GLU A 240 13.14 28.70 -20.24
CA GLU A 240 12.86 29.39 -21.49
C GLU A 240 12.82 30.92 -21.32
N GLU A 241 12.26 31.42 -20.22
CA GLU A 241 12.24 32.86 -19.91
C GLU A 241 13.67 33.41 -19.65
N ASP A 242 14.52 32.70 -18.89
CA ASP A 242 15.94 33.08 -18.65
C ASP A 242 16.76 33.05 -19.94
N ASP A 243 16.59 32.02 -20.78
CA ASP A 243 17.28 31.96 -22.09
C ASP A 243 16.82 33.10 -23.00
N THR A 244 15.52 33.41 -23.03
CA THR A 244 15.00 34.51 -23.87
C THR A 244 15.48 35.88 -23.41
N GLU A 245 15.68 36.10 -22.10
CA GLU A 245 16.30 37.33 -21.58
C GLU A 245 17.80 37.40 -21.89
N ARG A 246 18.52 36.28 -21.84
CA ARG A 246 19.95 36.22 -22.22
C ARG A 246 20.22 36.51 -23.69
N TYR A 247 19.31 36.16 -24.59
CA TYR A 247 19.43 36.47 -26.04
C TYR A 247 18.90 37.87 -26.42
N ARG A 248 18.39 38.65 -25.45
CA ARG A 248 17.94 40.04 -25.63
C ARG A 248 18.95 41.10 -25.15
N LEU A 249 20.07 40.67 -24.56
CA LEU A 249 21.24 41.48 -24.18
C LEU A 249 22.38 41.26 -25.18
#